data_AF-A0A7W4BPQ5-F1
#
_entry.id   AF-A0A7W4BPQ5-F1
#
_cell.length_a   1.000
_cell.length_b   1.000
_cell.length_c   1.000
_cell.angle_alpha   90.00
_cell.angle_beta   90.00
_cell.angle_gamma   90.00
#
_symmetry.space_group_name_H-M   'P 1'
#
loop_
_entity.id
_entity.type
_entity.pdbx_description
1 polymer ?
#
loop_
_entity_poly.entity_id
_entity_poly.type
_entity_poly.pdbx_seq_one_letter_code
_entity_poly.pdbx_strand_id
1 'polypeptide(L)'
;MDKQIKVKNIPSEVKIEKPDLYAQQDRFNPRNRIYVRAVKGLHQLLRQRIGFLGMLAFMALPWINFNDQQAVLFDLIGQKYNIFGLTLWPQDFTILAFILMLAAFALFLVTTFYGRVWCGYTCPQTVWTFIFIWFEEKFEGTANQRKKLDQRPMDFDKFWRKTAKHTGWIAFSLYTALTFVGYFTPIRQLLPDFVTFDVGGYALVSIIVFTVCTYGNAGWMREIMCLHICPYSRFQSAMFDKDTFTVSYDEKRGENRGPRSRKQDREELSLGDCIDCNLCVQVCPTGIDIRNGLQAECINCGACIDACDGVMDKMNYPRGLISYTTERNLETPENKTNPLRAKIIGYIVILVVLSAALVTNIVMRKPMDLDIIRDRNQLYRVDFNGLVENTYTLKVINKAQYEQTFNIKVAGLENFKYIGKQTFTVQAGESHNVPLSLVMDPYDLKAPMTEFNFVLSPVDNPSSQISQPSNFFKAR
;
A
#
# COMPACT_ATOMS: atom_id res chain seq x y z
N MET A 1 -10.61 47.77 39.48
CA MET A 1 -9.66 47.63 38.36
C MET A 1 -10.21 46.56 37.43
N ASP A 2 -11.22 46.88 36.61
CA ASP A 2 -11.73 45.95 35.61
C ASP A 2 -11.44 46.51 34.22
N LYS A 3 -10.24 46.22 33.72
CA LYS A 3 -9.90 46.43 32.32
C LYS A 3 -10.45 45.25 31.52
N GLN A 4 -11.74 45.28 31.20
CA GLN A 4 -12.28 44.38 30.19
C GLN A 4 -11.62 44.70 28.85
N ILE A 5 -11.00 43.67 28.26
CA ILE A 5 -10.44 43.72 26.91
C ILE A 5 -11.59 43.96 25.94
N LYS A 6 -11.56 45.05 25.17
CA LYS A 6 -12.55 45.31 24.12
C LYS A 6 -12.46 44.21 23.06
N VAL A 7 -13.43 43.31 23.06
CA VAL A 7 -13.63 42.33 21.99
C VAL A 7 -14.00 43.11 20.73
N LYS A 8 -13.06 43.19 19.77
CA LYS A 8 -13.39 43.60 18.41
C LYS A 8 -14.15 42.44 17.78
N ASN A 9 -15.43 42.65 17.48
CA ASN A 9 -16.16 41.77 16.58
C ASN A 9 -15.45 41.83 15.22
N ILE A 10 -14.71 40.77 14.90
CA ILE A 10 -14.23 40.51 13.55
C ILE A 10 -15.50 40.38 12.70
N PRO A 11 -15.64 41.10 11.57
CA PRO A 11 -16.81 40.96 10.72
C PRO A 11 -17.00 39.48 10.38
N SER A 12 -18.12 38.89 10.79
CA SER A 12 -18.48 37.51 10.50
C SER A 12 -18.82 37.30 9.03
N GLU A 13 -18.97 38.38 8.27
CA GLU A 13 -19.10 38.36 6.82
C GLU A 13 -17.72 38.43 6.18
N VAL A 14 -17.03 37.28 6.19
CA VAL A 14 -16.02 37.02 5.18
C VAL A 14 -16.76 36.99 3.85
N LYS A 15 -16.54 38.00 3.01
CA LYS A 15 -16.96 37.96 1.61
C LYS A 15 -16.14 36.87 0.95
N ILE A 16 -16.64 35.64 1.01
CA ILE A 16 -16.08 34.50 0.27
C ILE A 16 -16.33 34.86 -1.19
N GLU A 17 -15.30 35.33 -1.88
CA GLU A 17 -15.32 35.32 -3.34
C GLU A 17 -15.44 33.86 -3.77
N LYS A 18 -16.67 33.45 -4.04
CA LYS A 18 -16.93 32.18 -4.72
C LYS A 18 -16.48 32.43 -6.16
N PRO A 19 -15.46 31.73 -6.67
CA PRO A 19 -15.07 31.87 -8.07
C PRO A 19 -16.32 31.64 -8.93
N ASP A 20 -16.51 32.50 -9.93
CA ASP A 20 -17.67 32.45 -10.81
C ASP A 20 -17.85 31.03 -11.35
N LEU A 21 -18.95 30.41 -10.94
CA LEU A 21 -19.38 29.06 -11.29
C LEU A 21 -19.84 29.05 -12.76
N TYR A 22 -18.96 29.37 -13.70
CA TYR A 22 -19.20 29.04 -15.10
C TYR A 22 -19.35 27.52 -15.20
N ALA A 23 -20.63 27.13 -15.19
CA ALA A 23 -21.21 25.82 -15.05
C ALA A 23 -21.03 25.17 -13.66
N GLN A 24 -22.12 25.14 -12.88
CA GLN A 24 -22.55 23.91 -12.21
C GLN A 24 -22.65 22.79 -13.25
N GLN A 25 -21.51 22.30 -13.77
CA GLN A 25 -21.44 20.91 -14.17
C GLN A 25 -21.65 20.16 -12.87
N ASP A 26 -22.77 19.46 -12.80
CA ASP A 26 -23.09 18.50 -11.76
C ASP A 26 -21.87 17.59 -11.53
N ARG A 27 -21.02 17.95 -10.55
CA ARG A 27 -19.72 17.31 -10.28
C ARG A 27 -19.91 15.88 -9.78
N PHE A 28 -21.14 15.55 -9.36
CA PHE A 28 -21.55 14.24 -8.93
C PHE A 28 -22.20 13.42 -10.06
N ASN A 29 -22.43 14.02 -11.23
CA ASN A 29 -22.96 13.30 -12.38
C ASN A 29 -21.83 12.49 -13.04
N PRO A 30 -21.89 11.14 -13.04
CA PRO A 30 -20.89 10.32 -13.71
C PRO A 30 -20.78 10.59 -15.23
N ARG A 31 -21.76 11.30 -15.82
CA ARG A 31 -21.74 11.74 -17.22
C ARG A 31 -20.91 13.01 -17.45
N ASN A 32 -20.67 13.85 -16.44
CA ASN A 32 -19.78 15.01 -16.52
C ASN A 32 -18.31 14.59 -16.31
N ARG A 33 -17.87 13.60 -17.09
CA ARG A 33 -16.52 13.07 -16.98
C ARG A 33 -15.48 14.10 -17.44
N ILE A 34 -14.34 14.14 -16.75
CA ILE A 34 -13.20 14.96 -17.17
C ILE A 34 -12.50 14.27 -18.35
N TYR A 35 -12.41 14.98 -19.47
CA TYR A 35 -11.71 14.52 -20.67
C TYR A 35 -10.24 14.97 -20.62
N VAL A 36 -9.42 14.18 -19.93
CA VAL A 36 -7.99 14.49 -19.77
C VAL A 36 -7.30 14.47 -21.12
N ARG A 37 -6.61 15.56 -21.45
CA ARG A 37 -5.79 15.70 -22.66
C ARG A 37 -4.39 15.13 -22.44
N ALA A 38 -3.92 14.29 -23.35
CA ALA A 38 -2.52 13.86 -23.39
C ALA A 38 -1.55 15.05 -23.49
N VAL A 39 -0.49 14.97 -22.69
CA VAL A 39 0.64 15.91 -22.69
C VAL A 39 1.94 15.14 -22.87
N LYS A 40 2.98 15.80 -23.37
CA LYS A 40 4.34 15.27 -23.43
C LYS A 40 5.24 16.19 -22.61
N GLY A 41 6.12 15.61 -21.81
CA GLY A 41 7.08 16.34 -20.98
C GLY A 41 7.76 15.41 -19.99
N LEU A 42 8.58 16.00 -19.12
CA LEU A 42 9.40 15.26 -18.18
C LEU A 42 8.55 14.53 -17.14
N HIS A 43 7.56 15.22 -16.55
CA HIS A 43 6.75 14.66 -15.47
C HIS A 43 5.85 13.53 -15.95
N GLN A 44 5.28 13.67 -17.15
CA GLN A 44 4.55 12.62 -17.84
C GLN A 44 5.42 11.38 -18.06
N LEU A 45 6.66 11.57 -18.56
CA LEU A 45 7.58 10.47 -18.82
C LEU A 45 7.98 9.76 -17.53
N LEU A 46 8.29 10.50 -16.46
CA LEU A 46 8.60 9.93 -15.15
C LEU A 46 7.42 9.13 -14.60
N ARG A 47 6.20 9.67 -14.65
CA ARG A 47 4.99 8.97 -14.20
C ARG A 47 4.75 7.68 -14.99
N GLN A 48 4.91 7.72 -16.31
CA GLN A 48 4.77 6.53 -17.15
C GLN A 48 5.81 5.47 -16.80
N ARG A 49 7.07 5.85 -16.62
CA ARG A 49 8.15 4.91 -16.28
C ARG A 49 8.00 4.32 -14.89
N ILE A 50 7.76 5.17 -13.88
CA ILE A 50 7.57 4.72 -12.49
C ILE A 50 6.32 3.85 -12.37
N GLY A 51 5.22 4.27 -12.98
CA GLY A 51 3.97 3.49 -13.01
C GLY A 51 4.15 2.17 -13.74
N PHE A 52 4.86 2.15 -14.87
CA PHE A 52 5.18 0.92 -15.60
C PHE A 52 6.06 -0.03 -14.77
N LEU A 53 7.15 0.47 -14.17
CA LEU A 53 8.03 -0.34 -13.33
C LEU A 53 7.29 -0.88 -12.11
N GLY A 54 6.48 -0.06 -11.44
CA GLY A 54 5.68 -0.48 -10.29
C GLY A 54 4.64 -1.54 -10.66
N MET A 55 3.95 -1.35 -11.81
CA MET A 55 2.98 -2.32 -12.31
C MET A 55 3.66 -3.64 -12.73
N LEU A 56 4.80 -3.56 -13.39
CA LEU A 56 5.61 -4.71 -13.76
C LEU A 56 6.08 -5.48 -12.52
N ALA A 57 6.58 -4.78 -11.50
CA ALA A 57 6.97 -5.39 -10.23
C ALA A 57 5.76 -6.07 -9.56
N PHE A 58 4.62 -5.37 -9.46
CA PHE A 58 3.39 -5.94 -8.93
C PHE A 58 2.95 -7.22 -9.65
N MET A 59 3.07 -7.25 -10.99
CA MET A 59 2.71 -8.39 -11.82
C MET A 59 3.73 -9.53 -11.80
N ALA A 60 5.01 -9.23 -11.68
CA ALA A 60 6.09 -10.22 -11.73
C ALA A 60 6.36 -10.89 -10.38
N LEU A 61 6.20 -10.16 -9.27
CA LEU A 61 6.56 -10.65 -7.92
C LEU A 61 5.93 -12.01 -7.54
N PRO A 62 4.63 -12.28 -7.81
CA PRO A 62 4.04 -13.60 -7.50
C PRO A 62 4.65 -14.76 -8.29
N TRP A 63 5.31 -14.50 -9.43
CA TRP A 63 5.87 -15.56 -10.29
C TRP A 63 7.28 -16.00 -9.90
N ILE A 64 7.96 -15.15 -9.14
CA ILE A 64 9.31 -15.40 -8.68
C ILE A 64 9.26 -16.50 -7.61
N ASN A 65 10.03 -17.56 -7.82
CA ASN A 65 10.25 -18.58 -6.80
C ASN A 65 11.57 -18.34 -6.09
N PHE A 66 11.60 -18.66 -4.81
CA PHE A 66 12.77 -18.65 -3.95
C PHE A 66 12.75 -19.93 -3.09
N ASN A 67 13.78 -20.78 -3.19
CA ASN A 67 13.86 -22.08 -2.52
C ASN A 67 12.60 -22.96 -2.71
N ASP A 68 12.20 -23.18 -3.98
CA ASP A 68 11.03 -23.98 -4.38
C ASP A 68 9.66 -23.48 -3.89
N GLN A 69 9.61 -22.35 -3.19
CA GLN A 69 8.38 -21.67 -2.78
C GLN A 69 8.18 -20.37 -3.54
N GLN A 70 6.93 -19.93 -3.69
CA GLN A 70 6.61 -18.62 -4.23
C GLN A 70 7.20 -17.53 -3.31
N ALA A 71 7.96 -16.60 -3.87
CA ALA A 71 8.74 -15.62 -3.10
C ALA A 71 7.85 -14.71 -2.25
N VAL A 72 6.71 -14.27 -2.77
CA VAL A 72 5.72 -13.50 -2.00
C VAL A 72 4.39 -14.21 -2.04
N LEU A 73 4.01 -14.85 -0.95
CA LEU A 73 2.73 -15.54 -0.78
C LEU A 73 2.18 -15.29 0.62
N PHE A 74 1.00 -14.70 0.67
CA PHE A 74 0.25 -14.45 1.89
C PHE A 74 -0.85 -15.50 2.03
N ASP A 75 -0.48 -16.69 2.51
CA ASP A 75 -1.41 -17.81 2.71
C ASP A 75 -2.27 -17.57 3.96
N LEU A 76 -3.50 -17.10 3.73
CA LEU A 76 -4.48 -16.85 4.79
C LEU A 76 -5.04 -18.13 5.41
N ILE A 77 -5.09 -19.24 4.65
CA ILE A 77 -5.64 -20.52 5.11
C ILE A 77 -4.62 -21.23 5.98
N GLY A 78 -3.39 -21.35 5.50
CA GLY A 78 -2.27 -21.88 6.27
C GLY A 78 -1.79 -20.94 7.38
N GLN A 79 -2.23 -19.68 7.37
CA GLN A 79 -1.78 -18.60 8.26
C GLN A 79 -0.26 -18.36 8.20
N LYS A 80 0.31 -18.49 7.00
CA LYS A 80 1.74 -18.30 6.75
C LYS A 80 1.96 -17.20 5.73
N TYR A 81 2.90 -16.31 6.00
CA TYR A 81 3.29 -15.26 5.07
C TYR A 81 4.73 -15.48 4.63
N ASN A 82 4.93 -15.86 3.37
CA ASN A 82 6.25 -16.04 2.78
C ASN A 82 6.67 -14.75 2.07
N ILE A 83 7.84 -14.21 2.46
CA ILE A 83 8.45 -13.02 1.85
C ILE A 83 9.94 -13.29 1.60
N PHE A 84 10.34 -13.56 0.36
CA PHE A 84 11.71 -13.79 -0.09
C PHE A 84 12.54 -14.73 0.81
N GLY A 85 11.94 -15.85 1.23
CA GLY A 85 12.57 -16.83 2.14
C GLY A 85 12.36 -16.56 3.63
N LEU A 86 11.56 -15.55 4.00
CA LEU A 86 11.08 -15.37 5.36
C LEU A 86 9.65 -15.88 5.47
N THR A 87 9.46 -17.07 6.07
CA THR A 87 8.13 -17.59 6.42
C THR A 87 7.73 -17.05 7.79
N LEU A 88 6.83 -16.07 7.81
CA LEU A 88 6.26 -15.48 9.02
C LEU A 88 4.99 -16.23 9.42
N TRP A 89 4.94 -16.62 10.70
CA TRP A 89 3.76 -17.21 11.33
C TRP A 89 2.99 -16.14 12.12
N PRO A 90 1.77 -16.42 12.63
CA PRO A 90 0.99 -15.44 13.38
C PRO A 90 1.71 -14.90 14.63
N GLN A 91 2.60 -15.70 15.24
CA GLN A 91 3.45 -15.28 16.35
C GLN A 91 4.46 -14.19 15.94
N ASP A 92 4.86 -14.18 14.66
CA ASP A 92 5.80 -13.21 14.08
C ASP A 92 5.07 -11.96 13.54
N PHE A 93 3.79 -11.75 13.89
CA PHE A 93 2.99 -10.61 13.42
C PHE A 93 3.62 -9.24 13.76
N THR A 94 4.44 -9.18 14.81
CA THR A 94 5.20 -7.97 15.16
C THR A 94 6.12 -7.50 14.02
N ILE A 95 6.77 -8.43 13.30
CA ILE A 95 7.63 -8.11 12.15
C ILE A 95 6.79 -7.46 11.04
N LEU A 96 5.64 -8.06 10.73
CA LEU A 96 4.73 -7.52 9.72
C LEU A 96 4.22 -6.12 10.12
N ALA A 97 3.86 -5.92 11.39
CA ALA A 97 3.46 -4.63 11.90
C ALA A 97 4.56 -3.56 11.74
N PHE A 98 5.82 -3.90 12.05
CA PHE A 98 6.95 -3.00 11.83
C PHE A 98 7.16 -2.65 10.35
N ILE A 99 7.03 -3.62 9.44
CA ILE A 99 7.12 -3.37 7.99
C ILE A 99 6.02 -2.38 7.54
N LEU A 100 4.78 -2.59 7.99
CA LEU A 100 3.66 -1.70 7.66
C LEU A 100 3.82 -0.30 8.25
N MET A 101 4.29 -0.20 9.50
CA MET A 101 4.61 1.09 10.13
C MET A 101 5.72 1.81 9.36
N LEU A 102 6.80 1.12 8.99
CA LEU A 102 7.89 1.70 8.21
C LEU A 102 7.37 2.23 6.86
N ALA A 103 6.55 1.46 6.15
CA ALA A 103 5.93 1.89 4.90
C ALA A 103 5.05 3.14 5.09
N ALA A 104 4.24 3.19 6.15
CA ALA A 104 3.40 4.35 6.47
C ALA A 104 4.21 5.60 6.81
N PHE A 105 5.23 5.49 7.67
CA PHE A 105 6.11 6.61 8.01
C PHE A 105 6.98 7.06 6.84
N ALA A 106 7.39 6.16 5.95
CA ALA A 106 8.10 6.51 4.72
C ALA A 106 7.19 7.34 3.80
N LEU A 107 5.93 6.94 3.67
CA LEU A 107 4.94 7.70 2.93
C LEU A 107 4.67 9.08 3.55
N PHE A 108 4.67 9.18 4.88
CA PHE A 108 4.56 10.46 5.60
C PHE A 108 5.76 11.37 5.40
N LEU A 109 6.98 10.82 5.41
CA LEU A 109 8.20 11.54 5.11
C LEU A 109 8.14 12.13 3.69
N VAL A 110 7.84 11.29 2.69
CA VAL A 110 7.70 11.72 1.30
C VAL A 110 6.64 12.81 1.16
N THR A 111 5.52 12.69 1.87
CA THR A 111 4.43 13.68 1.82
C THR A 111 4.81 15.01 2.42
N THR A 112 5.49 14.98 3.55
CA THR A 112 5.97 16.18 4.21
C THR A 112 6.95 16.92 3.31
N PHE A 113 7.80 16.19 2.59
CA PHE A 113 8.81 16.77 1.71
C PHE A 113 8.26 17.23 0.34
N TYR A 114 7.56 16.35 -0.39
CA TYR A 114 7.12 16.56 -1.79
C TYR A 114 5.58 16.56 -1.99
N GLY A 115 4.84 16.81 -0.92
CA GLY A 115 3.39 16.92 -0.96
C GLY A 115 2.72 15.64 -1.44
N ARG A 116 1.80 15.75 -2.39
CA ARG A 116 1.01 14.59 -2.87
C ARG A 116 1.68 13.80 -4.00
N VAL A 117 3.01 13.86 -4.14
CA VAL A 117 3.72 13.22 -5.27
C VAL A 117 3.43 11.71 -5.36
N TRP A 118 3.25 11.03 -4.22
CA TRP A 118 2.81 9.62 -4.19
C TRP A 118 1.48 9.44 -4.95
N CYS A 119 0.48 10.29 -4.68
CA CYS A 119 -0.81 10.26 -5.36
C CYS A 119 -0.66 10.44 -6.88
N GLY A 120 0.27 11.28 -7.32
CA GLY A 120 0.49 11.57 -8.74
C GLY A 120 1.28 10.52 -9.51
N TYR A 121 2.24 9.84 -8.87
CA TYR A 121 3.24 9.02 -9.57
C TYR A 121 3.14 7.51 -9.34
N THR A 122 2.74 7.09 -8.14
CA THR A 122 2.86 5.69 -7.69
C THR A 122 1.56 5.12 -7.13
N CYS A 123 0.61 5.96 -6.74
CA CYS A 123 -0.66 5.51 -6.19
C CYS A 123 -1.39 4.58 -7.16
N PRO A 124 -1.80 3.38 -6.71
CA PRO A 124 -2.52 2.42 -7.53
C PRO A 124 -3.70 3.03 -8.29
N GLN A 125 -4.61 3.72 -7.59
CA GLN A 125 -5.77 4.32 -8.24
C GLN A 125 -5.38 5.20 -9.44
N THR A 126 -4.39 6.06 -9.27
CA THR A 126 -3.91 6.97 -10.32
C THR A 126 -3.27 6.21 -11.49
N VAL A 127 -2.41 5.22 -11.22
CA VAL A 127 -1.74 4.42 -12.26
C VAL A 127 -2.77 3.67 -13.09
N TRP A 128 -3.74 3.01 -12.47
CA TRP A 128 -4.82 2.31 -13.16
C TRP A 128 -5.69 3.27 -13.98
N THR A 129 -6.10 4.41 -13.42
CA THR A 129 -6.88 5.42 -14.16
C THR A 129 -6.13 5.92 -15.40
N PHE A 130 -4.81 6.15 -15.32
CA PHE A 130 -4.04 6.56 -16.50
C PHE A 130 -3.91 5.46 -17.55
N ILE A 131 -3.82 4.19 -17.16
CA ILE A 131 -3.85 3.05 -18.11
C ILE A 131 -5.22 2.98 -18.81
N PHE A 132 -6.32 3.22 -18.08
CA PHE A 132 -7.66 3.23 -18.65
C PHE A 132 -7.88 4.40 -19.61
N ILE A 133 -7.35 5.58 -19.27
CA ILE A 133 -7.31 6.74 -20.17
C ILE A 133 -6.45 6.45 -21.40
N TRP A 134 -5.34 5.70 -21.26
CA TRP A 134 -4.54 5.29 -22.41
C TRP A 134 -5.31 4.39 -23.38
N PHE A 135 -6.10 3.43 -22.86
CA PHE A 135 -7.03 2.65 -23.70
C PHE A 135 -8.07 3.54 -24.38
N GLU A 136 -8.64 4.52 -23.66
CA GLU A 136 -9.56 5.50 -24.24
C GLU A 136 -8.92 6.27 -25.40
N GLU A 137 -7.69 6.75 -25.21
CA GLU A 137 -6.98 7.49 -26.24
C GLU A 137 -6.66 6.62 -27.45
N LYS A 138 -6.35 5.34 -27.24
CA LYS A 138 -6.02 4.41 -28.32
C LYS A 138 -7.22 4.03 -29.17
N PHE A 139 -8.40 3.83 -28.56
CA PHE A 139 -9.61 3.41 -29.28
C PHE A 139 -10.52 4.57 -29.71
N GLU A 140 -10.72 5.56 -28.84
CA GLU A 140 -11.65 6.69 -29.07
C GLU A 140 -10.94 7.98 -29.54
N GLY A 141 -9.62 8.09 -29.34
CA GLY A 141 -8.80 9.22 -29.79
C GLY A 141 -8.58 10.33 -28.77
N THR A 142 -8.22 11.52 -29.25
CA THR A 142 -7.91 12.69 -28.42
C THR A 142 -9.10 13.12 -27.55
N ALA A 143 -8.85 13.90 -26.49
CA ALA A 143 -9.90 14.38 -25.58
C ALA A 143 -11.11 15.02 -26.30
N ASN A 144 -10.86 15.83 -27.33
CA ASN A 144 -11.93 16.46 -28.12
C ASN A 144 -12.68 15.45 -28.99
N GLN A 145 -11.99 14.46 -29.56
CA GLN A 145 -12.64 13.38 -30.33
C GLN A 145 -13.53 12.54 -29.42
N ARG A 146 -13.04 12.19 -28.23
CA ARG A 146 -13.82 11.49 -27.19
C ARG A 146 -15.07 12.26 -26.78
N LYS A 147 -14.96 13.57 -26.57
CA LYS A 147 -16.10 14.43 -26.23
C LYS A 147 -17.15 14.47 -27.35
N LYS A 148 -16.71 14.62 -28.59
CA LYS A 148 -17.60 14.58 -29.77
C LYS A 148 -18.24 13.20 -29.96
N LEU A 149 -17.48 12.13 -29.76
CA LEU A 149 -17.97 10.75 -29.89
C LEU A 149 -19.09 10.44 -28.89
N ASP A 150 -18.97 10.96 -27.65
CA ASP A 150 -19.99 10.77 -26.63
C ASP A 150 -21.30 11.49 -26.95
N GLN A 151 -21.22 12.67 -27.57
CA GLN A 151 -22.38 13.46 -27.99
C GLN A 151 -23.06 12.93 -29.26
N ARG A 152 -22.36 12.14 -30.08
CA ARG A 152 -22.91 11.53 -31.30
C ARG A 152 -23.97 10.46 -30.98
N PRO A 153 -25.04 10.28 -31.77
CA PRO A 153 -25.91 9.11 -31.65
C PRO A 153 -25.14 7.78 -31.80
N MET A 154 -25.76 6.67 -31.37
CA MET A 154 -25.14 5.35 -31.47
C MET A 154 -25.08 4.89 -32.93
N ASP A 155 -23.89 4.87 -33.51
CA ASP A 155 -23.56 4.31 -34.82
C ASP A 155 -22.55 3.15 -34.67
N PHE A 156 -22.31 2.39 -35.75
CA PHE A 156 -21.41 1.23 -35.71
C PHE A 156 -19.99 1.60 -35.26
N ASP A 157 -19.45 2.73 -35.73
CA ASP A 157 -18.12 3.22 -35.32
C ASP A 157 -18.08 3.55 -33.81
N LYS A 158 -19.12 4.19 -33.25
CA LYS A 158 -19.18 4.45 -31.80
C LYS A 158 -19.31 3.15 -31.02
N PHE A 159 -20.19 2.26 -31.44
CA PHE A 159 -20.39 0.97 -30.79
C PHE A 159 -19.08 0.17 -30.73
N TRP A 160 -18.41 0.00 -31.87
CA TRP A 160 -17.15 -0.74 -31.94
C TRP A 160 -16.06 -0.12 -31.07
N ARG A 161 -15.86 1.21 -31.13
CA ARG A 161 -14.84 1.90 -30.31
C ARG A 161 -15.11 1.78 -28.81
N LYS A 162 -16.38 1.93 -28.41
CA LYS A 162 -16.79 1.81 -27.01
C LYS A 162 -16.61 0.38 -26.52
N THR A 163 -17.07 -0.60 -27.28
CA THR A 163 -16.90 -2.02 -26.95
C THR A 163 -15.41 -2.38 -26.85
N ALA A 164 -14.59 -2.02 -27.84
CA ALA A 164 -13.15 -2.28 -27.82
C ALA A 164 -12.46 -1.70 -26.58
N LYS A 165 -12.80 -0.46 -26.19
CA LYS A 165 -12.32 0.13 -24.93
C LYS A 165 -12.76 -0.67 -23.72
N HIS A 166 -14.05 -0.97 -23.58
CA HIS A 166 -14.58 -1.70 -22.42
C HIS A 166 -14.00 -3.11 -22.32
N THR A 167 -13.78 -3.78 -23.44
CA THR A 167 -13.05 -5.06 -23.51
C THR A 167 -11.63 -4.89 -22.99
N GLY A 168 -10.89 -3.85 -23.40
CA GLY A 168 -9.56 -3.55 -22.88
C GLY A 168 -9.54 -3.30 -21.37
N TRP A 169 -10.51 -2.54 -20.86
CA TRP A 169 -10.68 -2.28 -19.42
C TRP A 169 -10.96 -3.56 -18.64
N ILE A 170 -11.89 -4.40 -19.11
CA ILE A 170 -12.25 -5.66 -18.44
C ILE A 170 -11.07 -6.63 -18.46
N ALA A 171 -10.39 -6.77 -19.60
CA ALA A 171 -9.21 -7.64 -19.72
C ALA A 171 -8.09 -7.22 -18.76
N PHE A 172 -7.81 -5.91 -18.68
CA PHE A 172 -6.80 -5.40 -17.77
C PHE A 172 -7.21 -5.53 -16.30
N SER A 173 -8.48 -5.27 -15.97
CA SER A 173 -9.02 -5.49 -14.61
C SER A 173 -8.93 -6.96 -14.21
N LEU A 174 -9.28 -7.88 -15.10
CA LEU A 174 -9.21 -9.32 -14.84
C LEU A 174 -7.76 -9.77 -14.60
N TYR A 175 -6.84 -9.31 -15.45
CA TYR A 175 -5.41 -9.61 -15.29
C TYR A 175 -4.85 -9.05 -13.97
N THR A 176 -5.25 -7.84 -13.60
CA THR A 176 -4.93 -7.25 -12.30
C THR A 176 -5.48 -8.10 -11.15
N ALA A 177 -6.74 -8.53 -11.24
CA ALA A 177 -7.39 -9.32 -10.20
C ALA A 177 -6.73 -10.69 -10.02
N LEU A 178 -6.41 -11.38 -11.13
CA LEU A 178 -5.65 -12.63 -11.11
C LEU A 178 -4.29 -12.47 -10.46
N THR A 179 -3.58 -11.39 -10.80
CA THR A 179 -2.29 -11.05 -10.17
C THR A 179 -2.45 -10.81 -8.67
N PHE A 180 -3.45 -10.02 -8.27
CA PHE A 180 -3.70 -9.70 -6.87
C PHE A 180 -4.04 -10.95 -6.06
N VAL A 181 -4.94 -11.80 -6.55
CA VAL A 181 -5.28 -13.08 -5.92
C VAL A 181 -4.08 -14.03 -5.91
N GLY A 182 -3.18 -13.93 -6.89
CA GLY A 182 -1.89 -14.62 -6.93
C GLY A 182 -0.97 -14.32 -5.74
N TYR A 183 -1.16 -13.21 -5.02
CA TYR A 183 -0.44 -12.96 -3.76
C TYR A 183 -0.99 -13.76 -2.59
N PHE A 184 -2.19 -14.34 -2.69
CA PHE A 184 -2.85 -15.07 -1.60
C PHE A 184 -3.07 -16.56 -1.92
N THR A 185 -3.11 -16.91 -3.20
CA THR A 185 -3.22 -18.28 -3.71
C THR A 185 -2.08 -18.52 -4.70
N PRO A 186 -1.38 -19.67 -4.67
CA PRO A 186 -0.23 -19.93 -5.54
C PRO A 186 -0.54 -19.64 -7.02
N ILE A 187 0.16 -18.65 -7.60
CA ILE A 187 -0.20 -18.11 -8.93
C ILE A 187 -0.10 -19.16 -10.05
N ARG A 188 0.85 -20.10 -9.90
CA ARG A 188 1.12 -21.16 -10.89
C ARG A 188 0.03 -22.23 -10.95
N GLN A 189 -0.73 -22.41 -9.87
CA GLN A 189 -1.90 -23.28 -9.82
C GLN A 189 -3.16 -22.50 -10.21
N LEU A 190 -3.28 -21.25 -9.71
CA LEU A 190 -4.44 -20.40 -9.92
C LEU A 190 -4.80 -20.19 -11.40
N LEU A 191 -3.81 -19.99 -12.28
CA LEU A 191 -4.06 -19.74 -13.70
C LEU A 191 -4.59 -20.95 -14.47
N PRO A 192 -3.94 -22.13 -14.40
CA PRO A 192 -4.51 -23.38 -14.92
C PRO A 192 -5.93 -23.62 -14.41
N ASP A 193 -6.14 -23.53 -13.10
CA ASP A 193 -7.45 -23.76 -12.47
C ASP A 193 -8.52 -22.80 -12.99
N PHE A 194 -8.13 -21.54 -13.25
CA PHE A 194 -9.02 -20.53 -13.83
C PHE A 194 -9.44 -20.85 -15.26
N VAL A 195 -8.53 -21.41 -16.07
CA VAL A 195 -8.83 -21.79 -17.45
C VAL A 195 -9.65 -23.08 -17.52
N THR A 196 -9.43 -24.03 -16.60
CA THR A 196 -10.19 -25.29 -16.52
C THR A 196 -11.53 -25.16 -15.79
N PHE A 197 -11.83 -23.98 -15.25
CA PHE A 197 -13.00 -23.71 -14.39
C PHE A 197 -13.03 -24.54 -13.09
N ASP A 198 -11.87 -24.94 -12.58
CA ASP A 198 -11.70 -25.71 -11.33
C ASP A 198 -11.16 -24.83 -10.18
N VAL A 199 -11.43 -23.52 -10.22
CA VAL A 199 -10.96 -22.59 -9.18
C VAL A 199 -11.75 -22.78 -7.90
N GLY A 200 -11.04 -22.88 -6.78
CA GLY A 200 -11.67 -22.86 -5.45
C GLY A 200 -12.57 -21.64 -5.24
N GLY A 201 -13.74 -21.84 -4.62
CA GLY A 201 -14.78 -20.80 -4.54
C GLY A 201 -14.32 -19.45 -3.96
N TYR A 202 -13.40 -19.46 -2.98
CA TYR A 202 -12.80 -18.25 -2.42
C TYR A 202 -12.01 -17.44 -3.46
N ALA A 203 -11.17 -18.11 -4.25
CA ALA A 203 -10.36 -17.46 -5.28
C ALA A 203 -11.25 -16.93 -6.41
N LEU A 204 -12.27 -17.68 -6.84
CA LEU A 204 -13.21 -17.25 -7.88
C LEU A 204 -13.98 -15.98 -7.46
N VAL A 205 -14.56 -15.98 -6.25
CA VAL A 205 -15.27 -14.81 -5.72
C VAL A 205 -14.34 -13.60 -5.64
N SER A 206 -13.11 -13.80 -5.15
CA SER A 206 -12.11 -12.74 -5.05
C SER A 206 -11.75 -12.16 -6.44
N ILE A 207 -11.50 -13.02 -7.45
CA ILE A 207 -11.20 -12.58 -8.82
C ILE A 207 -12.35 -11.72 -9.37
N ILE A 208 -13.60 -12.16 -9.23
CA ILE A 208 -14.77 -11.42 -9.72
C ILE A 208 -14.89 -10.07 -9.02
N VAL A 209 -14.83 -10.06 -7.68
CA VAL A 209 -14.95 -8.83 -6.88
C VAL A 209 -13.84 -7.84 -7.25
N PHE A 210 -12.57 -8.27 -7.27
CA PHE A 210 -11.46 -7.38 -7.62
C PHE A 210 -11.52 -6.91 -9.08
N THR A 211 -12.02 -7.74 -10.01
CA THR A 211 -12.22 -7.34 -11.41
C THR A 211 -13.26 -6.23 -11.51
N VAL A 212 -14.41 -6.42 -10.87
CA VAL A 212 -15.52 -5.44 -10.86
C VAL A 212 -15.09 -4.15 -10.16
N CYS A 213 -14.45 -4.24 -8.99
CA CYS A 213 -13.95 -3.08 -8.26
C CYS A 213 -12.89 -2.31 -9.06
N THR A 214 -11.93 -3.00 -9.68
CA THR A 214 -10.90 -2.34 -10.50
C THR A 214 -11.52 -1.63 -11.71
N TYR A 215 -12.47 -2.30 -12.39
CA TYR A 215 -13.20 -1.72 -13.52
C TYR A 215 -14.03 -0.49 -13.11
N GLY A 216 -14.76 -0.58 -12.00
CA GLY A 216 -15.56 0.52 -11.45
C GLY A 216 -14.69 1.71 -11.02
N ASN A 217 -13.67 1.43 -10.20
CA ASN A 217 -12.81 2.44 -9.61
C ASN A 217 -12.00 3.20 -10.66
N ALA A 218 -11.30 2.49 -11.55
CA ALA A 218 -10.42 3.11 -12.54
C ALA A 218 -11.18 3.65 -13.75
N GLY A 219 -12.26 2.98 -14.16
CA GLY A 219 -13.02 3.35 -15.35
C GLY A 219 -14.03 4.47 -15.12
N TRP A 220 -14.81 4.39 -14.05
CA TRP A 220 -15.98 5.24 -13.82
C TRP A 220 -15.79 6.23 -12.67
N MET A 221 -15.22 5.79 -11.55
CA MET A 221 -15.11 6.63 -10.35
C MET A 221 -13.90 7.58 -10.39
N ARG A 222 -12.77 7.18 -10.99
CA ARG A 222 -11.60 8.03 -11.30
C ARG A 222 -11.27 9.05 -10.20
N GLU A 223 -11.50 10.34 -10.45
CA GLU A 223 -11.26 11.46 -9.54
C GLU A 223 -12.11 11.38 -8.27
N ILE A 224 -13.35 10.87 -8.34
CA ILE A 224 -14.25 10.71 -7.18
C ILE A 224 -13.56 9.89 -6.09
N MET A 225 -12.81 8.85 -6.47
CA MET A 225 -12.03 8.06 -5.53
C MET A 225 -11.00 8.92 -4.78
N CYS A 226 -10.27 9.79 -5.49
CA CYS A 226 -9.23 10.63 -4.89
C CYS A 226 -9.79 11.82 -4.10
N LEU A 227 -10.95 12.35 -4.51
CA LEU A 227 -11.57 13.55 -3.94
C LEU A 227 -12.45 13.27 -2.72
N HIS A 228 -13.16 12.13 -2.73
CA HIS A 228 -14.23 11.85 -1.77
C HIS A 228 -14.04 10.57 -0.97
N ILE A 229 -13.38 9.55 -1.51
CA ILE A 229 -13.29 8.23 -0.86
C ILE A 229 -11.95 8.04 -0.16
N CYS A 230 -10.86 8.48 -0.79
CA CYS A 230 -9.51 8.26 -0.28
C CYS A 230 -9.27 9.04 1.03
N PRO A 231 -9.14 8.36 2.18
CA PRO A 231 -8.93 9.04 3.46
C PRO A 231 -7.58 9.75 3.48
N TYR A 232 -6.58 9.18 2.80
CA TYR A 232 -5.23 9.70 2.73
C TYR A 232 -5.18 11.14 2.17
N SER A 233 -5.97 11.43 1.12
CA SER A 233 -6.13 12.78 0.55
C SER A 233 -6.42 13.84 1.62
N ARG A 234 -7.26 13.50 2.60
CA ARG A 234 -7.65 14.40 3.69
C ARG A 234 -6.58 14.50 4.77
N PHE A 235 -5.99 13.38 5.18
CA PHE A 235 -4.89 13.38 6.14
C PHE A 235 -3.68 14.20 5.66
N GLN A 236 -3.37 14.15 4.36
CA GLN A 236 -2.24 14.91 3.79
C GLN A 236 -2.38 16.43 3.96
N SER A 237 -3.61 16.96 3.98
CA SER A 237 -3.83 18.41 4.16
C SER A 237 -3.35 18.92 5.52
N ALA A 238 -3.37 18.07 6.56
CA ALA A 238 -2.83 18.39 7.88
C ALA A 238 -1.30 18.23 7.95
N MET A 239 -0.69 17.54 7.00
CA MET A 239 0.75 17.31 6.95
C MET A 239 1.51 18.42 6.22
N PHE A 240 0.82 19.22 5.43
CA PHE A 240 1.40 20.28 4.61
C PHE A 240 1.83 21.46 5.49
N ASP A 241 2.91 22.11 5.08
CA ASP A 241 3.32 23.40 5.60
C ASP A 241 3.83 24.27 4.43
N LYS A 242 4.11 25.55 4.72
CA LYS A 242 4.58 26.52 3.72
C LYS A 242 5.87 26.13 2.99
N ASP A 243 6.59 25.15 3.53
CA ASP A 243 7.87 24.65 3.05
C ASP A 243 7.74 23.31 2.31
N THR A 244 6.54 22.73 2.20
CA THR A 244 6.33 21.48 1.45
C THR A 244 6.34 21.77 -0.05
N PHE A 245 7.14 21.02 -0.81
CA PHE A 245 7.17 21.16 -2.27
C PHE A 245 5.87 20.66 -2.88
N THR A 246 5.15 21.55 -3.55
CA THR A 246 3.91 21.26 -4.25
C THR A 246 3.94 21.83 -5.66
N VAL A 247 3.06 21.33 -6.53
CA VAL A 247 2.89 21.94 -7.85
C VAL A 247 2.15 23.26 -7.62
N SER A 248 2.75 24.38 -7.99
CA SER A 248 2.18 25.70 -7.77
C SER A 248 2.42 26.61 -8.98
N TYR A 249 1.53 27.59 -9.14
CA TYR A 249 1.60 28.63 -10.16
C TYR A 249 2.23 29.89 -9.57
N ASP A 250 3.14 30.51 -10.32
CA ASP A 250 3.75 31.79 -9.94
C ASP A 250 2.81 32.95 -10.31
N GLU A 251 2.03 33.39 -9.32
CA GLU A 251 1.05 34.46 -9.47
C GLU A 251 1.69 35.79 -9.85
N LYS A 252 2.82 36.15 -9.21
CA LYS A 252 3.52 37.42 -9.46
C LYS A 252 4.03 37.53 -10.89
N ARG A 253 4.46 36.40 -11.46
CA ARG A 253 4.96 36.31 -12.84
C ARG A 253 3.82 36.16 -13.87
N GLY A 254 2.75 35.47 -13.49
CA GLY A 254 1.72 35.04 -14.42
C GLY A 254 0.51 35.97 -14.54
N GLU A 255 0.14 36.67 -13.47
CA GLU A 255 -1.09 37.47 -13.42
C GLU A 255 -0.99 38.80 -14.21
N ASN A 256 -2.14 39.46 -14.41
CA ASN A 256 -2.44 40.25 -15.62
C ASN A 256 -2.40 39.38 -16.88
N ARG A 257 -2.99 38.19 -16.79
CA ARG A 257 -3.02 37.21 -17.86
C ARG A 257 -3.98 37.62 -18.98
N GLY A 258 -3.62 37.30 -20.23
CA GLY A 258 -4.46 37.61 -21.38
C GLY A 258 -3.98 36.94 -22.66
N PRO A 259 -4.90 36.67 -23.61
CA PRO A 259 -4.55 36.07 -24.89
C PRO A 259 -3.71 37.04 -25.71
N ARG A 260 -2.64 36.55 -26.33
CA ARG A 260 -1.78 37.34 -27.22
C ARG A 260 -1.12 36.51 -28.32
N SER A 261 -0.72 37.16 -29.39
CA SER A 261 0.08 36.56 -30.46
C SER A 261 1.52 36.36 -30.02
N ARG A 262 2.21 35.38 -30.63
CA ARG A 262 3.65 35.14 -30.42
C ARG A 262 4.55 36.32 -30.79
N LYS A 263 4.06 37.22 -31.64
CA LYS A 263 4.81 38.39 -32.13
C LYS A 263 4.63 39.63 -31.27
N GLN A 264 3.68 39.63 -30.33
CA GLN A 264 3.41 40.78 -29.48
C GLN A 264 4.23 40.66 -28.20
N ASP A 265 4.89 41.75 -27.81
CA ASP A 265 5.61 41.77 -26.54
C ASP A 265 4.63 41.85 -25.37
N ARG A 266 4.96 41.16 -24.28
CA ARG A 266 4.21 41.17 -23.03
C ARG A 266 4.33 42.52 -22.32
N GLU A 267 5.50 43.15 -22.42
CA GLU A 267 5.80 44.41 -21.73
C GLU A 267 5.01 45.58 -22.36
N GLU A 268 4.89 45.59 -23.69
CA GLU A 268 4.06 46.55 -24.42
C GLU A 268 2.58 46.47 -24.06
N LEU A 269 2.10 45.26 -23.70
CA LEU A 269 0.68 45.01 -23.38
C LEU A 269 0.39 45.02 -21.88
N SER A 270 1.40 45.26 -21.02
CA SER A 270 1.27 45.14 -19.55
C SER A 270 0.69 43.78 -19.08
N LEU A 271 1.01 42.70 -19.80
CA LEU A 271 0.51 41.35 -19.49
C LEU A 271 1.59 40.49 -18.82
N GLY A 272 1.16 39.59 -17.92
CA GLY A 272 2.02 38.57 -17.31
C GLY A 272 2.38 37.43 -18.27
N ASP A 273 3.15 36.45 -17.80
CA ASP A 273 3.60 35.32 -18.64
C ASP A 273 2.48 34.32 -18.97
N CYS A 274 1.39 34.31 -18.21
CA CYS A 274 0.23 33.47 -18.50
C CYS A 274 -0.57 34.04 -19.68
N ILE A 275 -0.74 33.25 -20.73
CA ILE A 275 -1.51 33.64 -21.94
C ILE A 275 -2.98 33.17 -21.91
N ASP A 276 -3.48 32.76 -20.75
CA ASP A 276 -4.87 32.29 -20.54
C ASP A 276 -5.34 31.15 -21.47
N CYS A 277 -4.43 30.24 -21.86
CA CYS A 277 -4.74 29.17 -22.83
C CYS A 277 -5.59 28.01 -22.28
N ASN A 278 -5.83 27.94 -20.97
CA ASN A 278 -6.55 26.86 -20.27
C ASN A 278 -5.99 25.43 -20.46
N LEU A 279 -4.77 25.27 -20.99
CA LEU A 279 -4.17 23.95 -21.21
C LEU A 279 -3.86 23.23 -19.90
N CYS A 280 -3.44 23.96 -18.86
CA CYS A 280 -3.20 23.42 -17.52
C CYS A 280 -4.46 22.74 -16.92
N VAL A 281 -5.64 23.27 -17.19
CA VAL A 281 -6.93 22.70 -16.76
C VAL A 281 -7.29 21.46 -17.59
N GLN A 282 -7.10 21.51 -18.92
CA GLN A 282 -7.43 20.41 -19.83
C GLN A 282 -6.61 19.13 -19.59
N VAL A 283 -5.37 19.27 -19.11
CA VAL A 283 -4.49 18.13 -18.79
C VAL A 283 -4.64 17.64 -17.35
N CYS A 284 -5.40 18.37 -16.52
CA CYS A 284 -5.54 18.06 -15.11
C CYS A 284 -6.51 16.86 -14.91
N PRO A 285 -6.06 15.74 -14.31
CA PRO A 285 -6.91 14.57 -14.09
C PRO A 285 -8.04 14.83 -13.08
N THR A 286 -7.89 15.84 -12.23
CA THR A 286 -8.90 16.24 -11.23
C THR A 286 -9.69 17.49 -11.65
N GLY A 287 -9.42 18.04 -12.85
CA GLY A 287 -10.19 19.15 -13.42
C GLY A 287 -10.05 20.48 -12.69
N ILE A 288 -8.97 20.65 -11.92
CA ILE A 288 -8.71 21.87 -11.15
C ILE A 288 -8.02 22.94 -12.01
N ASP A 289 -8.19 24.19 -11.61
CA ASP A 289 -7.44 25.32 -12.17
C ASP A 289 -6.36 25.76 -11.20
N ILE A 290 -5.13 25.31 -11.48
CA ILE A 290 -3.94 25.56 -10.67
C ILE A 290 -3.59 27.05 -10.50
N ARG A 291 -4.19 27.93 -11.30
CA ARG A 291 -4.03 29.39 -11.17
C ARG A 291 -4.79 29.95 -9.97
N ASN A 292 -5.77 29.22 -9.43
CA ASN A 292 -6.53 29.61 -8.25
C ASN A 292 -5.82 29.26 -6.93
N GLY A 293 -4.51 28.97 -6.98
CA GLY A 293 -3.70 28.63 -5.82
C GLY A 293 -3.74 27.14 -5.44
N LEU A 294 -3.34 26.85 -4.21
CA LEU A 294 -3.26 25.48 -3.69
C LEU A 294 -4.66 24.92 -3.43
N GLN A 295 -4.99 23.83 -4.10
CA GLN A 295 -6.27 23.15 -3.99
C GLN A 295 -6.08 21.72 -3.45
N ALA A 296 -6.93 21.30 -2.51
CA ALA A 296 -6.85 20.00 -1.86
C ALA A 296 -7.03 18.82 -2.85
N GLU A 297 -7.62 19.10 -4.01
CA GLU A 297 -7.85 18.18 -5.10
C GLU A 297 -6.57 17.87 -5.91
N CYS A 298 -5.55 18.71 -5.85
CA CYS A 298 -4.31 18.53 -6.60
C CYS A 298 -3.57 17.26 -6.14
N ILE A 299 -3.27 16.35 -7.07
CA ILE A 299 -2.50 15.12 -6.80
C ILE A 299 -1.00 15.27 -7.09
N ASN A 300 -0.49 16.49 -7.26
CA ASN A 300 0.92 16.78 -7.57
C ASN A 300 1.49 15.93 -8.72
N CYS A 301 0.73 15.69 -9.80
CA CYS A 301 1.16 14.84 -10.92
C CYS A 301 2.03 15.53 -11.97
N GLY A 302 2.18 16.86 -11.91
CA GLY A 302 3.03 17.65 -12.82
C GLY A 302 2.53 17.79 -14.26
N ALA A 303 1.35 17.27 -14.61
CA ALA A 303 0.84 17.36 -15.99
C ALA A 303 0.63 18.82 -16.46
N CYS A 304 0.22 19.70 -15.56
CA CYS A 304 0.08 21.13 -15.85
C CYS A 304 1.43 21.84 -16.06
N ILE A 305 2.51 21.37 -15.42
CA ILE A 305 3.89 21.87 -15.65
C ILE A 305 4.29 21.56 -17.08
N ASP A 306 4.22 20.29 -17.49
CA ASP A 306 4.58 19.85 -18.84
C ASP A 306 3.78 20.60 -19.93
N ALA A 307 2.47 20.83 -19.68
CA ALA A 307 1.62 21.54 -20.62
C ALA A 307 1.98 23.04 -20.71
N CYS A 308 2.27 23.67 -19.57
CA CYS A 308 2.60 25.09 -19.49
C CYS A 308 3.99 25.36 -20.10
N ASP A 309 4.99 24.54 -19.78
CA ASP A 309 6.33 24.66 -20.34
C ASP A 309 6.30 24.51 -21.86
N GLY A 310 5.50 23.59 -22.39
CA GLY A 310 5.30 23.47 -23.84
C GLY A 310 4.63 24.68 -24.50
N VAL A 311 3.93 25.53 -23.74
CA VAL A 311 3.43 26.84 -24.20
C VAL A 311 4.50 27.91 -24.07
N MET A 312 5.20 27.97 -22.93
CA MET A 312 6.29 28.91 -22.70
C MET A 312 7.36 28.78 -23.78
N ASP A 313 7.74 27.56 -24.15
CA ASP A 313 8.68 27.29 -25.24
C ASP A 313 8.20 27.87 -26.58
N LYS A 314 6.90 27.76 -26.88
CA LYS A 314 6.31 28.28 -28.13
C LYS A 314 6.21 29.81 -28.15
N MET A 315 6.13 30.42 -26.98
CA MET A 315 6.12 31.87 -26.78
C MET A 315 7.54 32.44 -26.59
N ASN A 316 8.57 31.57 -26.50
CA ASN A 316 9.94 31.91 -26.16
C ASN A 316 10.07 32.59 -24.78
N TYR A 317 9.28 32.14 -23.81
CA TYR A 317 9.35 32.59 -22.41
C TYR A 317 10.13 31.58 -21.55
N PRO A 318 10.72 32.02 -20.43
CA PRO A 318 11.34 31.10 -19.49
C PRO A 318 10.35 30.03 -19.03
N ARG A 319 10.82 28.79 -18.81
CA ARG A 319 9.99 27.73 -18.23
C ARG A 319 9.66 28.00 -16.76
N GLY A 320 8.81 27.16 -16.17
CA GLY A 320 8.58 27.18 -14.72
C GLY A 320 7.57 28.20 -14.23
N LEU A 321 6.66 28.68 -15.10
CA LEU A 321 5.49 29.46 -14.67
C LEU A 321 4.58 28.63 -13.74
N ILE A 322 4.51 27.32 -13.99
CA ILE A 322 4.02 26.34 -13.03
C ILE A 322 5.21 25.43 -12.73
N SER A 323 5.52 25.19 -11.46
CA SER A 323 6.67 24.37 -11.08
C SER A 323 6.44 23.67 -9.73
N TYR A 324 7.33 22.72 -9.38
CA TYR A 324 7.40 22.20 -8.01
C TYR A 324 8.14 23.23 -7.16
N THR A 325 7.40 23.96 -6.34
CA THR A 325 7.93 24.99 -5.45
C THR A 325 7.19 24.97 -4.12
N THR A 326 7.56 25.85 -3.21
CA THR A 326 6.95 25.99 -1.90
C THR A 326 6.22 27.33 -1.83
N GLU A 327 5.22 27.42 -0.96
CA GLU A 327 4.51 28.69 -0.71
C GLU A 327 5.49 29.77 -0.26
N ARG A 328 6.46 29.40 0.60
CA ARG A 328 7.53 30.31 1.03
C ARG A 328 8.34 30.88 -0.13
N ASN A 329 8.75 30.05 -1.08
CA ASN A 329 9.56 30.52 -2.22
C ASN A 329 8.78 31.49 -3.13
N LEU A 330 7.46 31.33 -3.24
CA LEU A 330 6.59 32.24 -4.00
C LEU A 330 6.33 33.57 -3.24
N GLU A 331 6.10 33.49 -1.92
CA GLU A 331 5.88 34.66 -1.07
C GLU A 331 7.16 35.50 -0.92
N THR A 332 8.27 34.87 -0.55
CA THR A 332 9.55 35.51 -0.20
C THR A 332 10.72 34.86 -0.96
N PRO A 333 11.01 35.32 -2.20
CA PRO A 333 12.08 34.73 -3.03
C PRO A 333 13.48 34.77 -2.38
N GLU A 334 13.71 35.71 -1.46
CA GLU A 334 14.98 35.89 -0.75
C GLU A 334 15.21 34.85 0.36
N ASN A 335 14.14 34.29 0.94
CA ASN A 335 14.21 33.32 2.03
C ASN A 335 13.78 31.94 1.53
N LYS A 336 14.68 31.28 0.78
CA LYS A 336 14.43 29.96 0.20
C LYS A 336 14.15 28.90 1.26
N THR A 337 13.24 27.99 0.95
CA THR A 337 12.92 26.85 1.83
C THR A 337 14.18 26.02 2.14
N ASN A 338 14.41 25.77 3.43
CA ASN A 338 15.40 24.82 3.89
C ASN A 338 14.82 23.38 3.84
N PRO A 339 15.40 22.46 3.06
CA PRO A 339 14.92 21.08 2.99
C PRO A 339 15.13 20.29 4.29
N LEU A 340 16.08 20.67 5.15
CA LEU A 340 16.37 20.01 6.43
C LEU A 340 15.71 20.76 7.59
N ARG A 341 14.43 20.46 7.81
CA ARG A 341 13.61 21.05 8.88
C ARG A 341 13.30 20.04 9.98
N ALA A 342 13.04 20.54 11.19
CA ALA A 342 12.79 19.72 12.38
C ALA A 342 11.73 18.62 12.16
N LYS A 343 10.65 18.93 11.42
CA LYS A 343 9.59 17.96 11.09
C LYS A 343 10.11 16.80 10.23
N ILE A 344 10.93 17.07 9.22
CA ILE A 344 11.54 16.04 8.34
C ILE A 344 12.55 15.20 9.14
N ILE A 345 13.37 15.86 9.96
CA ILE A 345 14.33 15.18 10.84
C ILE A 345 13.58 14.24 11.80
N GLY A 346 12.46 14.69 12.39
CA GLY A 346 11.62 13.84 13.25
C GLY A 346 11.14 12.58 12.55
N TYR A 347 10.63 12.68 11.31
CA TYR A 347 10.24 11.50 10.54
C TYR A 347 11.42 10.59 10.18
N ILE A 348 12.58 11.15 9.84
CA ILE A 348 13.80 10.37 9.55
C ILE A 348 14.25 9.62 10.81
N VAL A 349 14.28 10.27 11.97
CA VAL A 349 14.66 9.64 13.25
C VAL A 349 13.71 8.50 13.59
N ILE A 350 12.39 8.70 13.46
CA ILE A 350 11.40 7.63 13.69
C ILE A 350 11.63 6.46 12.73
N LEU A 351 11.88 6.74 11.44
CA LEU A 351 12.18 5.69 10.46
C LEU A 351 13.43 4.90 10.81
N VAL A 352 14.50 5.56 11.26
CA VAL A 352 15.73 4.90 11.71
C VAL A 352 15.45 4.01 12.93
N VAL A 353 14.71 4.51 13.92
CA VAL A 353 14.34 3.73 15.12
C VAL A 353 13.49 2.51 14.75
N LEU A 354 12.47 2.69 13.91
CA LEU A 354 11.63 1.57 13.46
C LEU A 354 12.42 0.55 12.62
N SER A 355 13.34 1.02 11.78
CA SER A 355 14.22 0.14 11.01
C SER A 355 15.15 -0.67 11.91
N ALA A 356 15.76 -0.03 12.92
CA ALA A 356 16.60 -0.71 13.90
C ALA A 356 15.81 -1.73 14.73
N ALA A 357 14.58 -1.38 15.15
CA ALA A 357 13.68 -2.29 15.86
C ALA A 357 13.30 -3.50 14.99
N LEU A 358 12.99 -3.28 13.71
CA LEU A 358 12.68 -4.34 12.75
C LEU A 358 13.87 -5.29 12.56
N VAL A 359 15.06 -4.74 12.31
CA VAL A 359 16.30 -5.54 12.16
C VAL A 359 16.57 -6.34 13.43
N THR A 360 16.45 -5.72 14.60
CA THR A 360 16.63 -6.40 15.89
C THR A 360 15.63 -7.55 16.07
N ASN A 361 14.35 -7.33 15.73
CA ASN A 361 13.31 -8.34 15.82
C ASN A 361 13.59 -9.53 14.88
N ILE A 362 14.05 -9.26 13.65
CA ILE A 362 14.44 -10.32 12.69
C ILE A 362 15.66 -11.10 13.18
N VAL A 363 16.69 -10.43 13.72
CA VAL A 363 17.93 -11.08 14.17
C VAL A 363 17.71 -11.90 15.44
N MET A 364 16.88 -11.43 16.37
CA MET A 364 16.55 -12.15 17.61
C MET A 364 15.52 -13.28 17.40
N ARG A 365 14.95 -13.39 16.19
CA ARG A 365 13.96 -14.42 15.86
C ARG A 365 14.60 -15.80 15.91
N LYS A 366 14.04 -16.68 16.74
CA LYS A 366 14.45 -18.08 16.76
C LYS A 366 13.88 -18.83 15.53
N PRO A 367 14.67 -19.71 14.90
CA PRO A 367 14.24 -20.46 13.70
C PRO A 367 13.32 -21.64 14.01
N MET A 368 12.85 -21.78 15.25
CA MET A 368 11.94 -22.84 15.68
C MET A 368 10.93 -22.28 16.69
N ASP A 369 9.85 -23.01 16.89
CA ASP A 369 8.86 -22.74 17.93
C ASP A 369 8.35 -24.05 18.51
N LEU A 370 7.94 -24.00 19.78
CA LEU A 370 7.32 -25.10 20.50
C LEU A 370 6.03 -24.58 21.12
N ASP A 371 4.93 -25.28 20.89
CA ASP A 371 3.67 -25.07 21.59
C ASP A 371 3.16 -26.38 22.20
N ILE A 372 2.61 -26.32 23.40
CA ILE A 372 2.16 -27.50 24.15
C ILE A 372 0.63 -27.49 24.18
N ILE A 373 0.02 -28.40 23.42
CA ILE A 373 -1.41 -28.63 23.44
C ILE A 373 -1.71 -29.75 24.42
N ARG A 374 -2.66 -29.51 25.32
CA ARG A 374 -3.12 -30.49 26.31
C ARG A 374 -4.61 -30.74 26.17
N ASP A 375 -5.01 -31.97 26.46
CA ASP A 375 -6.43 -32.27 26.63
C ASP A 375 -6.92 -31.65 27.94
N ARG A 376 -7.93 -30.78 27.85
CA ARG A 376 -8.54 -30.11 29.01
C ARG A 376 -9.49 -31.02 29.77
N ASN A 377 -10.03 -32.05 29.13
CA ASN A 377 -11.02 -32.95 29.74
C ASN A 377 -10.36 -34.11 30.49
N GLN A 378 -9.13 -34.46 30.12
CA GLN A 378 -8.42 -35.59 30.71
C GLN A 378 -6.98 -35.24 31.04
N LEU A 379 -6.82 -34.55 32.18
CA LEU A 379 -5.53 -34.06 32.65
C LEU A 379 -4.54 -35.18 33.00
N TYR A 380 -5.04 -36.34 33.43
CA TYR A 380 -4.26 -37.54 33.73
C TYR A 380 -5.08 -38.82 33.47
N ARG A 381 -4.39 -39.94 33.31
CA ARG A 381 -4.90 -41.31 33.29
C ARG A 381 -4.13 -42.13 34.32
N VAL A 382 -4.74 -43.19 34.84
CA VAL A 382 -4.05 -44.14 35.71
C VAL A 382 -4.02 -45.48 34.99
N ASP A 383 -2.83 -46.03 34.79
CA ASP A 383 -2.64 -47.34 34.17
C ASP A 383 -2.98 -48.48 35.17
N PHE A 384 -3.11 -49.71 34.68
CA PHE A 384 -3.37 -50.90 35.51
C PHE A 384 -2.31 -51.13 36.61
N ASN A 385 -1.11 -50.60 36.42
CA ASN A 385 -0.01 -50.64 37.38
C ASN A 385 -0.07 -49.52 38.44
N GLY A 386 -1.11 -48.68 38.45
CA GLY A 386 -1.24 -47.54 39.35
C GLY A 386 -0.39 -46.32 38.98
N LEU A 387 0.32 -46.35 37.86
CA LEU A 387 1.12 -45.24 37.36
C LEU A 387 0.24 -44.14 36.76
N VAL A 388 0.63 -42.88 36.96
CA VAL A 388 -0.08 -41.72 36.42
C VAL A 388 0.50 -41.35 35.07
N GLU A 389 -0.35 -41.26 34.05
CA GLU A 389 0.01 -40.86 32.68
C GLU A 389 -0.61 -39.49 32.37
N ASN A 390 0.22 -38.53 31.95
CA ASN A 390 -0.25 -37.26 31.39
C ASN A 390 0.06 -37.23 29.89
N THR A 391 -0.95 -36.90 29.08
CA THR A 391 -0.82 -36.82 27.62
C THR A 391 -0.59 -35.37 27.18
N TYR A 392 0.30 -35.20 26.20
CA TYR A 392 0.65 -33.92 25.61
C TYR A 392 0.73 -34.06 24.09
N THR A 393 0.33 -33.03 23.36
CA THR A 393 0.60 -32.91 21.93
C THR A 393 1.49 -31.70 21.73
N LEU A 394 2.76 -31.95 21.40
CA LEU A 394 3.71 -30.89 21.14
C LEU A 394 3.61 -30.47 19.68
N LYS A 395 3.20 -29.23 19.44
CA LYS A 395 3.21 -28.64 18.11
C LYS A 395 4.55 -27.96 17.90
N VAL A 396 5.41 -28.60 17.09
CA VAL A 396 6.73 -28.10 16.75
C VAL A 396 6.67 -27.42 15.40
N ILE A 397 7.22 -26.21 15.32
CA ILE A 397 7.20 -25.40 14.09
C ILE A 397 8.64 -25.17 13.64
N ASN A 398 8.96 -25.61 12.42
CA ASN A 398 10.20 -25.25 11.75
C ASN A 398 10.01 -23.92 11.02
N LYS A 399 10.64 -22.86 11.52
CA LYS A 399 10.61 -21.53 10.89
C LYS A 399 11.78 -21.32 9.92
N ALA A 400 12.72 -22.26 9.83
CA ALA A 400 13.81 -22.24 8.88
C ALA A 400 13.33 -22.61 7.46
N GLN A 401 14.14 -22.23 6.47
CA GLN A 401 13.92 -22.52 5.04
C GLN A 401 14.55 -23.84 4.60
N TYR A 402 15.01 -24.66 5.54
CA TYR A 402 15.57 -25.99 5.29
C TYR A 402 15.00 -26.97 6.32
N GLU A 403 15.01 -28.26 5.98
CA GLU A 403 14.57 -29.29 6.90
C GLU A 403 15.46 -29.33 8.14
N GLN A 404 14.86 -29.51 9.32
CA GLN A 404 15.58 -29.59 10.58
C GLN A 404 15.13 -30.82 11.37
N THR A 405 16.10 -31.52 11.94
CA THR A 405 15.85 -32.59 12.90
C THR A 405 15.88 -32.02 14.32
N PHE A 406 14.79 -32.18 15.05
CA PHE A 406 14.66 -31.71 16.41
C PHE A 406 14.72 -32.87 17.41
N ASN A 407 15.21 -32.56 18.60
CA ASN A 407 15.21 -33.43 19.76
C ASN A 407 14.43 -32.77 20.91
N ILE A 408 13.56 -33.54 21.55
CA ILE A 408 12.76 -33.11 22.69
C ILE A 408 13.29 -33.75 23.97
N LYS A 409 13.56 -32.91 24.97
CA LYS A 409 13.95 -33.31 26.32
C LYS A 409 12.94 -32.78 27.32
N VAL A 410 12.84 -33.46 28.46
CA VAL A 410 12.04 -33.03 29.60
C VAL A 410 13.01 -32.66 30.71
N ALA A 411 12.88 -31.45 31.25
CA ALA A 411 13.71 -30.93 32.34
C ALA A 411 12.84 -30.60 33.55
N GLY A 412 13.29 -30.97 34.76
CA GLY A 412 12.58 -30.71 36.01
C GLY A 412 11.70 -31.87 36.53
N LEU A 413 11.69 -33.02 35.84
CA LEU A 413 11.11 -34.26 36.34
C LEU A 413 12.19 -35.33 36.49
N GLU A 414 12.13 -36.08 37.57
CA GLU A 414 12.98 -37.24 37.83
C GLU A 414 12.12 -38.52 37.74
N ASN A 415 12.73 -39.67 37.40
CA ASN A 415 12.07 -40.99 37.37
C ASN A 415 10.79 -41.09 36.52
N PHE A 416 10.72 -40.38 35.38
CA PHE A 416 9.61 -40.50 34.43
C PHE A 416 9.91 -41.49 33.30
N LYS A 417 8.85 -42.13 32.79
CA LYS A 417 8.88 -42.91 31.55
C LYS A 417 8.29 -42.07 30.43
N TYR A 418 9.10 -41.80 29.41
CA TYR A 418 8.71 -41.09 28.19
C TYR A 418 8.10 -42.07 27.18
N ILE A 419 6.89 -41.79 26.69
CA ILE A 419 6.23 -42.55 25.64
C ILE A 419 5.98 -41.64 24.44
N GLY A 420 6.68 -41.89 23.33
CA GLY A 420 6.57 -41.11 22.10
C GLY A 420 7.90 -41.06 21.34
N LYS A 421 7.93 -40.34 20.21
CA LYS A 421 9.19 -40.06 19.50
C LYS A 421 9.91 -38.89 20.17
N GLN A 422 11.21 -39.04 20.43
CA GLN A 422 12.06 -37.96 20.97
C GLN A 422 12.74 -37.16 19.85
N THR A 423 13.04 -37.82 18.73
CA THR A 423 13.69 -37.24 17.57
C THR A 423 12.80 -37.38 16.34
N PHE A 424 12.64 -36.30 15.58
CA PHE A 424 11.86 -36.26 14.35
C PHE A 424 12.35 -35.11 13.47
N THR A 425 12.12 -35.25 12.16
CA THR A 425 12.48 -34.24 11.16
C THR A 425 11.24 -33.48 10.76
N VAL A 426 11.35 -32.15 10.68
CA VAL A 426 10.28 -31.26 10.23
C VAL A 426 10.77 -30.50 9.00
N GLN A 427 9.97 -30.54 7.94
CA GLN A 427 10.28 -29.85 6.68
C GLN A 427 10.28 -28.33 6.86
N ALA A 428 10.91 -27.63 5.93
CA ALA A 428 11.04 -26.18 5.95
C ALA A 428 9.67 -25.48 6.00
N GLY A 429 9.47 -24.56 6.94
CA GLY A 429 8.22 -23.81 7.06
C GLY A 429 7.01 -24.66 7.46
N GLU A 430 7.17 -25.91 7.88
CA GLU A 430 6.09 -26.79 8.31
C GLU A 430 5.96 -26.88 9.83
N SER A 431 4.80 -27.36 10.28
CA SER A 431 4.53 -27.68 11.67
C SER A 431 4.19 -29.15 11.80
N HIS A 432 4.75 -29.83 12.80
CA HIS A 432 4.51 -31.23 13.07
C HIS A 432 3.96 -31.40 14.48
N ASN A 433 2.85 -32.14 14.61
CA ASN A 433 2.28 -32.49 15.91
C ASN A 433 2.91 -33.80 16.40
N VAL A 434 3.54 -33.74 17.57
CA VAL A 434 4.19 -34.88 18.21
C VAL A 434 3.39 -35.25 19.45
N PRO A 435 2.49 -36.25 19.37
CA PRO A 435 1.82 -36.76 20.55
C PRO A 435 2.84 -37.52 21.42
N LEU A 436 2.82 -37.26 22.72
CA LEU A 436 3.63 -37.96 23.70
C LEU A 436 2.90 -38.07 25.02
N SER A 437 3.31 -39.04 25.83
CA SER A 437 2.86 -39.20 27.20
C SER A 437 4.05 -39.28 28.15
N LEU A 438 3.88 -38.69 29.33
CA LEU A 438 4.80 -38.88 30.45
C LEU A 438 4.09 -39.75 31.49
N VAL A 439 4.75 -40.82 31.91
CA VAL A 439 4.25 -41.74 32.94
C VAL A 439 5.15 -41.65 34.15
N MET A 440 4.57 -41.47 35.33
CA MET A 440 5.30 -41.35 36.59
C MET A 440 4.60 -42.12 37.71
N ASP A 441 5.39 -42.55 38.68
CA ASP A 441 4.85 -43.11 39.92
C ASP A 441 4.25 -41.99 40.80
N PRO A 442 3.00 -42.12 41.31
CA PRO A 442 2.42 -41.20 42.27
C PRO A 442 3.32 -40.89 43.48
N TYR A 443 4.19 -41.80 43.92
CA TYR A 443 5.07 -41.60 45.08
C TYR A 443 6.19 -40.58 44.82
N ASP A 444 6.65 -40.47 43.57
CA ASP A 444 7.67 -39.50 43.16
C ASP A 444 7.10 -38.07 43.06
N LEU A 445 5.77 -37.94 43.04
CA LEU A 445 5.06 -36.66 42.94
C LEU A 445 4.76 -36.08 44.32
N LYS A 446 5.56 -35.08 44.73
CA LYS A 446 5.44 -34.36 46.01
C LYS A 446 4.21 -33.44 46.08
N ALA A 447 3.72 -32.96 44.93
CA ALA A 447 2.60 -32.04 44.82
C ALA A 447 1.52 -32.56 43.86
N PRO A 448 0.25 -32.11 44.00
CA PRO A 448 -0.82 -32.45 43.05
C PRO A 448 -0.52 -32.00 41.62
N MET A 449 0.33 -30.98 41.49
CA MET A 449 0.74 -30.35 40.25
C MET A 449 2.25 -30.08 40.36
N THR A 450 3.02 -30.62 39.43
CA THR A 450 4.48 -30.41 39.36
C THR A 450 4.81 -29.69 38.06
N GLU A 451 5.43 -28.51 38.16
CA GLU A 451 5.90 -27.75 37.00
C GLU A 451 7.18 -28.37 36.42
N PHE A 452 7.26 -28.44 35.10
CA PHE A 452 8.45 -28.91 34.38
C PHE A 452 8.54 -28.22 33.02
N ASN A 453 9.65 -28.42 32.31
CA ASN A 453 9.86 -27.82 31.00
C ASN A 453 10.06 -28.87 29.91
N PHE A 454 9.40 -28.68 28.76
CA PHE A 454 9.82 -29.30 27.52
C PHE A 454 10.88 -28.44 26.86
N VAL A 455 12.03 -29.05 26.54
CA VAL A 455 13.16 -28.39 25.89
C VAL A 455 13.30 -28.96 24.48
N LEU A 456 13.06 -28.11 23.48
CA LEU A 456 13.28 -28.39 22.07
C LEU A 456 14.66 -27.89 21.66
N SER A 457 15.44 -28.73 20.99
CA SER A 457 16.76 -28.38 20.46
C SER A 457 16.98 -29.01 19.06
N PRO A 458 17.53 -28.29 18.08
CA PRO A 458 17.99 -28.87 16.83
C PRO A 458 19.17 -29.81 17.10
N VAL A 459 19.23 -30.93 16.39
CA VAL A 459 20.35 -31.87 16.48
C VAL A 459 21.66 -31.23 15.99
N ASP A 460 21.59 -30.45 14.91
CA ASP A 460 22.77 -29.81 14.29
C ASP A 460 23.31 -28.62 15.11
N ASN A 461 22.47 -27.99 15.93
CA ASN A 461 22.88 -26.88 16.78
C ASN A 461 22.20 -26.93 18.15
N PRO A 462 22.75 -27.70 19.11
CA PRO A 462 22.18 -27.88 20.44
C PRO A 462 22.14 -26.59 21.28
N SER A 463 22.92 -25.57 20.92
CA SER A 463 22.96 -24.30 21.67
C SER A 463 21.69 -23.46 21.47
N SER A 464 20.98 -23.66 20.35
CA SER A 464 19.73 -22.97 20.04
C SER A 464 18.54 -23.75 20.61
N GLN A 465 18.28 -23.58 21.91
CA GLN A 465 17.18 -24.27 22.59
C GLN A 465 15.98 -23.36 22.89
N ILE A 466 14.78 -23.96 22.88
CA ILE A 466 13.54 -23.36 23.36
C ILE A 466 13.02 -24.22 24.50
N SER A 467 12.69 -23.57 25.61
CA SER A 467 12.09 -24.19 26.79
C SER A 467 10.69 -23.65 26.95
N GLN A 468 9.70 -24.54 27.09
CA GLN A 468 8.32 -24.17 27.36
C GLN A 468 7.81 -24.91 28.60
N PRO A 469 7.26 -24.19 29.60
CA PRO A 469 6.78 -24.80 30.83
C PRO A 469 5.48 -25.56 30.61
N SER A 470 5.30 -26.65 31.36
CA SER A 470 4.10 -27.48 31.43
C SER A 470 3.92 -28.02 32.84
N ASN A 471 2.78 -28.67 33.07
CA ASN A 471 2.41 -29.19 34.38
C ASN A 471 2.12 -30.68 34.31
N PHE A 472 2.65 -31.43 35.26
CA PHE A 472 2.29 -32.82 35.48
C PHE A 472 1.26 -32.89 36.61
N PHE A 473 0.09 -33.49 36.35
CA PHE A 473 -0.96 -33.66 37.35
C PHE A 473 -0.93 -35.06 37.94
N LYS A 474 -0.96 -35.13 39.27
CA LYS A 474 -1.09 -36.37 40.04
C LYS A 474 -2.56 -36.81 40.08
N ALA A 475 -2.79 -38.13 40.10
CA ALA A 475 -4.10 -38.67 40.41
C ALA A 475 -4.49 -38.33 41.86
N ARG A 476 -5.72 -37.84 42.06
CA ARG A 476 -6.26 -37.52 43.39
C ARG A 476 -6.41 -38.74 44.28
#